data_AF-A0A528FK01-F1
#
_entry.id   AF-A0A528FK01-F1
#
_cell.length_a   1.000
_cell.length_b   1.000
_cell.length_c   1.000
_cell.angle_alpha   90.00
_cell.angle_beta   90.00
_cell.angle_gamma   90.00
#
_symmetry.space_group_name_H-M   'P 1'
#
loop_
_entity.id
_entity.type
_entity.pdbx_description
1 polymer ?
#
loop_
_entity_poly.entity_id
_entity_poly.type
_entity_poly.pdbx_seq_one_letter_code
_entity_poly.pdbx_strand_id
1 'polypeptide(L)' 'QVHAIWHQFYNSPYQFVAIQRMAKWLHPDLFTDLDAEATFKELHEKFLPVAYRPGHWVSLSDEQ' A
#
# COMPACT_ATOMS: atom_id res chain seq x y z
N GLN A 1 9.56 10.28 -9.85
CA GLN A 1 8.81 10.18 -8.58
C GLN A 1 9.61 9.31 -7.63
N VAL A 2 9.60 9.63 -6.34
CA VAL A 2 10.30 8.86 -5.29
C VAL A 2 9.26 8.36 -4.30
N HIS A 3 9.28 7.06 -4.03
CA HIS A 3 8.34 6.40 -3.14
C HIS A 3 9.11 5.65 -2.04
N ALA A 4 8.53 5.60 -0.85
CA ALA A 4 9.00 4.75 0.22
C ALA A 4 7.86 3.84 0.67
N ILE A 5 8.23 2.64 1.08
CA ILE A 5 7.31 1.61 1.55
C ILE A 5 7.90 0.91 2.76
N TRP A 6 7.04 0.49 3.69
CA TRP A 6 7.47 -0.10 4.94
C TRP A 6 8.24 -1.40 4.70
N HIS A 7 9.46 -1.48 5.25
CA HIS A 7 10.38 -2.57 4.95
C HIS A 7 9.84 -3.95 5.34
N GLN A 8 9.09 -4.05 6.44
CA GLN A 8 8.61 -5.35 6.96
C GLN A 8 7.65 -6.10 6.03
N PHE A 9 7.14 -5.46 4.96
CA PHE A 9 6.40 -6.19 3.93
C PHE A 9 7.24 -7.28 3.25
N TYR A 10 8.58 -7.21 3.28
CA TYR A 10 9.46 -8.20 2.63
C TYR A 10 9.31 -9.64 3.18
N ASN A 11 8.86 -9.78 4.43
CA ASN A 11 8.71 -11.06 5.11
C ASN A 11 7.35 -11.16 5.84
N SER A 12 6.37 -10.42 5.35
CA SER A 12 5.02 -10.41 5.91
C SER A 12 4.06 -11.16 4.98
N PRO A 13 3.09 -11.91 5.53
CA PRO A 13 1.99 -12.44 4.73
C PRO A 13 1.16 -11.34 4.05
N TYR A 14 1.32 -10.07 4.44
CA TYR A 14 0.63 -8.91 3.88
C TYR A 14 1.37 -8.29 2.68
N GLN A 15 2.45 -8.91 2.20
CA GLN A 15 3.25 -8.41 1.08
C GLN A 15 2.44 -8.10 -0.19
N PHE A 16 1.30 -8.77 -0.39
CA PHE A 16 0.42 -8.52 -1.55
C PHE A 16 -0.11 -7.09 -1.58
N VAL A 17 -0.30 -6.43 -0.43
CA VAL A 17 -0.66 -5.01 -0.34
C VAL A 17 0.46 -4.14 -0.92
N ALA A 18 1.72 -4.46 -0.57
CA ALA A 18 2.87 -3.75 -1.10
C ALA A 18 3.01 -3.93 -2.61
N ILE A 19 2.76 -5.14 -3.11
CA ILE A 19 2.75 -5.43 -4.55
C ILE A 19 1.67 -4.60 -5.26
N GLN A 20 0.45 -4.52 -4.72
CA GLN A 20 -0.61 -3.67 -5.28
C GLN A 20 -0.21 -2.19 -5.31
N ARG A 21 0.41 -1.69 -4.24
CA ARG A 21 0.88 -0.30 -4.17
C ARG A 21 1.97 -0.03 -5.21
N MET A 22 2.92 -0.94 -5.37
CA MET A 22 3.97 -0.85 -6.38
C MET A 22 3.40 -0.92 -7.80
N ALA A 23 2.44 -1.80 -8.07
CA ALA A 23 1.78 -1.90 -9.37
C ALA A 23 1.15 -0.55 -9.77
N LYS A 24 0.44 0.11 -8.85
CA LYS A 24 -0.16 1.43 -9.10
C LYS A 24 0.86 2.55 -9.29
N TRP A 25 1.98 2.53 -8.56
CA TRP A 25 3.06 3.50 -8.78
C TRP A 25 3.75 3.32 -10.14
N LEU A 26 4.00 2.07 -10.54
CA LEU A 26 4.74 1.77 -11.77
C LEU A 26 3.87 1.92 -13.03
N HIS A 27 2.58 1.59 -12.93
CA HIS A 27 1.66 1.58 -14.07
C HIS A 27 0.29 2.19 -13.68
N PRO A 28 0.22 3.48 -13.35
CA PRO A 28 -1.02 4.11 -12.87
C PRO A 28 -2.18 4.01 -13.87
N ASP A 29 -1.89 4.06 -15.17
CA ASP A 29 -2.90 3.98 -16.24
C ASP A 29 -3.51 2.58 -16.39
N LEU A 30 -2.76 1.53 -16.02
CA LEU A 30 -3.25 0.14 -16.06
C LEU A 30 -4.02 -0.24 -14.79
N PHE A 31 -3.74 0.42 -13.66
CA PHE A 31 -4.28 0.09 -12.34
C PHE A 31 -5.05 1.27 -11.74
N THR A 32 -5.90 1.89 -12.56
CA THR A 32 -6.68 3.09 -12.18
C THR A 32 -7.67 2.78 -11.06
N ASP A 33 -8.28 1.60 -11.08
CA ASP A 33 -9.26 1.08 -10.12
C ASP A 33 -8.65 0.42 -8.87
N LEU A 34 -7.36 0.06 -8.91
CA LEU A 34 -6.69 -0.61 -7.79
C LEU A 34 -6.50 0.31 -6.58
N ASP A 35 -7.01 -0.06 -5.41
CA ASP A 35 -6.78 0.65 -4.16
C ASP A 35 -6.13 -0.27 -3.10
N ALA A 36 -4.79 -0.22 -3.03
CA ALA A 36 -4.02 -0.98 -2.05
C ALA A 36 -4.34 -0.58 -0.59
N GLU A 37 -4.78 0.66 -0.35
CA GLU A 37 -5.15 1.10 0.99
C GLU A 37 -6.49 0.50 1.43
N ALA A 38 -7.48 0.50 0.53
CA ALA A 38 -8.75 -0.17 0.75
C ALA A 38 -8.56 -1.66 1.02
N THR A 39 -7.76 -2.34 0.20
CA THR A 39 -7.39 -3.76 0.42
C THR A 39 -6.81 -3.97 1.83
N PHE A 40 -5.92 -3.08 2.28
CA PHE A 40 -5.29 -3.26 3.59
C PHE A 40 -6.23 -2.99 4.75
N LYS A 41 -7.15 -2.01 4.60
CA LYS A 41 -8.23 -1.77 5.56
C LYS A 41 -9.14 -2.98 5.68
N GLU A 42 -9.57 -3.55 4.54
CA GLU A 42 -10.41 -4.74 4.50
C GLU A 42 -9.73 -5.96 5.17
N LEU A 43 -8.43 -6.15 4.94
CA LEU A 43 -7.65 -7.20 5.61
C LEU A 43 -7.68 -7.04 7.14
N HIS A 44 -7.48 -5.81 7.64
CA HIS A 44 -7.56 -5.54 9.07
C HIS A 44 -8.96 -5.84 9.62
N GLU A 45 -10.00 -5.35 8.95
CA GLU A 45 -11.40 -5.53 9.36
C GLU A 45 -11.83 -6.99 9.42
N LYS A 46 -11.44 -7.79 8.42
CA LYS A 46 -11.90 -9.18 8.31
C LYS A 46 -11.09 -10.17 9.14
N PHE A 47 -9.79 -9.91 9.35
CA PHE A 47 -8.87 -10.94 9.83
C PHE A 47 -8.00 -10.54 11.02
N LEU A 48 -7.87 -9.26 11.36
CA LEU A 48 -6.97 -8.81 12.42
C LEU A 48 -7.73 -8.26 13.63
N PRO A 49 -7.24 -8.49 14.86
CA PRO A 49 -7.84 -7.92 16.07
C PRO A 49 -7.44 -6.45 16.30
N VAL A 50 -6.71 -5.84 15.35
CA VAL A 50 -6.19 -4.48 15.45
C VAL A 50 -6.71 -3.61 14.31
N ALA A 51 -7.05 -2.37 14.62
CA ALA A 51 -7.51 -1.41 13.61
C ALA A 51 -6.37 -0.99 12.67
N TYR A 52 -6.71 -0.76 11.40
CA TYR A 52 -5.79 -0.21 10.40
C TYR A 52 -5.23 1.16 10.84
N ARG A 53 -3.95 1.40 10.53
CA ARG A 53 -3.29 2.71 10.67
C ARG A 53 -2.57 3.11 9.38
N PRO A 54 -2.60 4.39 8.98
CA PRO A 54 -1.86 4.87 7.81
C PRO A 54 -0.34 4.95 8.08
N GLY A 55 0.44 5.25 7.04
CA GLY A 55 1.90 5.46 7.14
C GLY A 55 2.77 4.29 6.67
N HIS A 56 2.17 3.28 6.03
CA HIS A 56 2.89 2.12 5.49
C HIS A 56 3.61 2.39 4.15
N TRP A 57 3.31 3.52 3.52
CA TRP A 57 3.97 4.02 2.32
C TRP A 57 3.83 5.54 2.22
N VAL A 58 4.71 6.17 1.46
CA VAL A 58 4.67 7.60 1.14
C VAL A 58 5.25 7.84 -0.24
N SER A 59 4.90 8.96 -0.85
CA SER A 59 5.46 9.42 -2.12
C SER A 59 5.84 10.88 -1.94
N LEU A 60 7.02 11.27 -2.40
CA LEU A 60 7.38 12.68 -2.45
C LEU A 60 6.62 13.33 -3.60
N SER A 61 5.79 14.32 -3.29
CA SER A 61 5.22 15.27 -4.26
C SER A 61 6.14 16.49 -4.35
N ASP A 62 6.24 17.10 -5.54
CA ASP A 62 7.06 18.30 -5.78
C ASP A 62 6.50 19.57 -5.09
N GLU A 63 5.40 19.46 -4.36
CA GLU A 63 4.89 20.55 -3.50
C GLU A 63 5.69 20.61 -2.19
N GLN A 64 6.68 21.52 -2.19
CA GLN A 64 7.10 22.27 -1.02
C GLN A 64 6.44 23.65 -1.01
#